data_AF-A0A1F8NXI4-F1
#
_entry.id   AF-A0A1F8NXI4-F1
#
_cell.length_a   1.000
_cell.length_b   1.000
_cell.length_c   1.000
_cell.angle_alpha   90.00
_cell.angle_beta   90.00
_cell.angle_gamma   90.00
#
_symmetry.space_group_name_H-M   'P 1'
#
loop_
_entity.id
_entity.type
_entity.pdbx_description
1 polymer ?
#
loop_
_entity_poly.entity_id
_entity_poly.type
_entity_poly.pdbx_seq_one_letter_code
_entity_poly.pdbx_strand_id
1 'polypeptide(L)' 'MTGRRLAVWILSALFGVAGAFGIVFAFRTTFERFSYASALLVFLALGSLAFIWLDYFLKTSYLRR' A
#
# COMPACT_ATOMS: atom_id res chain seq x y z
N MET A 1 3.05 -13.58 17.70
CA MET A 1 2.29 -13.65 16.42
C MET A 1 1.66 -12.31 16.02
N THR A 2 1.19 -11.48 16.96
CA THR A 2 0.51 -10.19 16.70
C THR A 2 1.42 -9.11 16.09
N GLY A 3 2.68 -8.98 16.53
CA GLY A 3 3.57 -7.90 16.08
C GLY A 3 3.94 -7.95 14.60
N ARG A 4 4.26 -9.14 14.06
CA ARG A 4 4.56 -9.32 12.62
C ARG A 4 3.37 -8.98 11.74
N ARG A 5 2.18 -9.40 12.18
CA ARG A 5 0.91 -9.09 11.53
C ARG A 5 0.64 -7.59 11.48
N LEU A 6 0.83 -6.90 12.61
CA LEU A 6 0.70 -5.45 12.67
C LEU A 6 1.70 -4.75 11.75
N ALA A 7 2.95 -5.23 11.71
CA ALA A 7 3.99 -4.69 10.84
C ALA A 7 3.63 -4.80 9.35
N VAL A 8 3.08 -5.94 8.90
CA VAL A 8 2.60 -6.08 7.52
C VAL A 8 1.59 -4.99 7.18
N TRP A 9 0.57 -4.80 8.02
CA TRP A 9 -0.47 -3.79 7.80
C TRP A 9 0.09 -2.37 7.74
N ILE A 10 0.93 -2.00 8.72
CA ILE A 10 1.49 -0.64 8.81
C ILE A 10 2.41 -0.37 7.61
N LEU A 11 3.34 -1.27 7.30
CA LEU A 11 4.28 -1.08 6.20
C LEU A 11 3.58 -1.06 4.84
N SER A 12 2.55 -1.89 4.66
CA SER A 12 1.76 -1.90 3.42
C SER A 12 0.96 -0.62 3.23
N ALA A 13 0.35 -0.12 4.30
CA ALA A 13 -0.37 1.16 4.26
C ALA A 13 0.60 2.31 3.97
N LEU A 14 1.76 2.35 4.62
CA LEU A 14 2.79 3.37 4.34
C LEU A 14 3.26 3.32 2.87
N PHE A 15 3.48 2.12 2.33
CA PHE A 15 3.86 1.95 0.93
C PHE A 15 2.77 2.43 -0.03
N GLY A 16 1.50 2.09 0.23
CA GLY A 16 0.37 2.59 -0.54
C GLY A 16 0.28 4.12 -0.53
N VAL A 17 0.44 4.76 0.64
CA VAL A 17 0.41 6.22 0.76
C VAL A 17 1.57 6.83 -0.01
N ALA A 18 2.78 6.34 0.21
CA ALA A 18 3.98 6.82 -0.49
C ALA A 18 3.83 6.69 -2.01
N GLY A 19 3.22 5.61 -2.49
CA GLY A 19 2.92 5.41 -3.90
C GLY A 19 1.92 6.42 -4.46
N ALA A 20 0.81 6.66 -3.77
CA ALA A 20 -0.19 7.65 -4.18
C ALA A 20 0.41 9.07 -4.24
N PHE A 21 1.15 9.48 -3.21
CA PHE A 21 1.88 10.76 -3.21
C PHE A 21 2.96 10.82 -4.28
N GLY A 22 3.69 9.71 -4.48
CA GLY A 22 4.74 9.60 -5.48
C GLY A 22 4.21 9.82 -6.90
N ILE A 23 3.04 9.27 -7.24
CA ILE A 23 2.40 9.53 -8.53
C ILE A 23 2.01 11.00 -8.66
N VAL A 24 1.36 11.57 -7.66
CA VAL A 24 0.96 12.99 -7.70
C VAL A 24 2.18 13.90 -7.93
N PHE A 25 3.28 13.62 -7.23
CA PHE A 25 4.53 14.36 -7.37
C PHE A 25 5.20 14.14 -8.74
N ALA A 26 5.33 12.88 -9.19
CA ALA A 26 5.98 12.53 -10.44
C ALA A 26 5.29 13.17 -11.66
N PHE A 27 3.95 13.21 -11.65
CA PHE A 27 3.16 13.80 -12.72
C PHE A 27 2.89 15.30 -12.53
N ARG A 28 3.48 15.93 -11.49
CA ARG A 28 3.28 17.35 -11.15
C ARG A 28 1.80 17.77 -11.12
N THR A 29 0.96 16.88 -10.60
CA THR A 29 -0.49 17.08 -10.52
C THR A 29 -0.93 17.34 -9.07
N THR A 30 -2.23 17.49 -8.84
CA THR A 30 -2.82 17.56 -7.50
C THR A 30 -3.81 16.41 -7.31
N PHE A 31 -4.12 16.04 -6.08
CA PHE A 31 -5.11 15.00 -5.79
C PHE A 31 -6.49 15.33 -6.38
N GLU A 32 -6.87 16.61 -6.40
CA GLU A 32 -8.10 17.07 -7.02
C GLU A 32 -8.10 16.82 -8.53
N ARG A 33 -7.01 17.17 -9.23
CA ARG A 33 -6.86 16.96 -10.68
C ARG A 33 -6.70 15.49 -11.05
N PHE A 34 -6.08 14.70 -10.18
CA PHE A 34 -5.89 13.26 -10.36
C PHE A 34 -7.15 12.44 -10.05
N SER A 35 -8.15 13.05 -9.41
CA SER A 35 -9.30 12.42 -8.75
C SER A 35 -8.91 11.62 -7.50
N TYR A 36 -9.59 11.90 -6.39
CA TYR A 36 -9.43 11.17 -5.14
C TYR A 36 -9.71 9.67 -5.29
N ALA A 37 -10.62 9.29 -6.20
CA ALA A 37 -10.91 7.88 -6.47
C ALA A 37 -9.69 7.17 -7.09
N SER A 38 -9.02 7.81 -8.06
CA SER A 38 -7.79 7.28 -8.65
C SER A 38 -6.67 7.19 -7.63
N ALA A 39 -6.50 8.20 -6.77
CA ALA A 39 -5.53 8.18 -5.68
C ALA A 39 -5.77 7.02 -4.71
N LEU A 40 -7.03 6.77 -4.35
CA LEU A 40 -7.41 5.64 -3.52
C LEU A 40 -7.12 4.30 -4.20
N LEU A 41 -7.41 4.17 -5.50
CA LEU A 41 -7.10 2.96 -6.27
C LEU A 41 -5.60 2.69 -6.31
N VAL A 42 -4.77 3.72 -6.50
CA VAL A 42 -3.31 3.60 -6.44
C VAL A 42 -2.85 3.15 -5.06
N PHE A 43 -3.39 3.77 -3.99
CA PHE A 43 -3.09 3.39 -2.61
C PHE A 43 -3.42 1.91 -2.36
N LEU A 44 -4.60 1.45 -2.77
CA LEU A 44 -5.04 0.06 -2.59
C LEU A 44 -4.21 -0.91 -3.44
N ALA A 45 -3.90 -0.56 -4.68
CA ALA A 45 -3.12 -1.39 -5.59
C ALA A 45 -1.69 -1.58 -5.09
N LEU A 46 -0.99 -0.49 -4.75
CA LEU A 46 0.39 -0.56 -4.26
C LEU A 46 0.45 -1.13 -2.84
N GLY A 47 -0.49 -0.76 -1.98
CA GLY A 47 -0.60 -1.29 -0.63
C GLY A 47 -0.86 -2.79 -0.61
N SER A 48 -1.78 -3.30 -1.45
CA SER A 48 -2.02 -4.75 -1.57
C SER A 48 -0.84 -5.49 -2.15
N LEU A 49 -0.12 -4.93 -3.12
CA LEU A 49 1.13 -5.49 -3.63
C LEU A 49 2.15 -5.67 -2.50
N ALA A 50 2.42 -4.60 -1.74
CA ALA A 50 3.34 -4.64 -0.60
C ALA A 50 2.87 -5.65 0.47
N PHE A 51 1.57 -5.72 0.72
CA PHE A 51 0.98 -6.67 1.67
C PHE A 51 1.27 -8.11 1.30
N ILE A 52 1.07 -8.48 0.02
CA ILE A 52 1.31 -9.84 -0.46
C ILE A 52 2.79 -10.23 -0.28
N TRP A 53 3.70 -9.34 -0.69
CA TRP A 53 5.14 -9.57 -0.53
C TRP A 53 5.56 -9.66 0.93
N LEU A 54 5.06 -8.75 1.79
CA LEU A 54 5.36 -8.76 3.22
C LEU A 54 4.78 -10.00 3.93
N ASP A 55 3.57 -10.45 3.57
CA ASP A 55 3.01 -11.69 4.09
C ASP A 55 3.89 -12.90 3.75
N TYR A 56 4.40 -12.95 2.52
CA TYR A 56 5.34 -13.97 2.07
C TYR A 56 6.65 -13.95 2.88
N PHE A 57 7.28 -12.78 3.03
CA PHE A 57 8.56 -12.66 3.73
C PHE A 57 8.43 -12.87 5.25
N LEU A 58 7.39 -12.31 5.87
CA LEU A 58 7.18 -12.37 7.32
C LEU A 58 6.45 -13.64 7.76
N LYS A 59 6.02 -14.48 6.80
CA LYS A 59 5.32 -15.76 7.01
C LYS A 59 4.13 -15.59 7.95
N THR A 60 3.33 -14.54 7.72
CA THR A 60 2.16 -14.24 8.56
C THR A 60 0.93 -15.12 8.25
N SER A 61 1.02 -15.90 7.16
CA SER A 61 0.04 -16.88 6.69
C SER A 61 -1.36 -16.28 6.55
N TYR A 62 -1.46 -15.03 6.09
CA TYR A 62 -2.76 -14.43 5.79
C TYR A 62 -3.39 -15.06 4.55
N LEU A 63 -2.57 -15.35 3.52
CA LEU A 63 -3.04 -15.85 2.24
C LEU A 63 -2.89 -17.38 2.08
N ARG A 64 -2.05 -18.01 2.90
CA ARG A 64 -1.88 -19.47 2.94
C ARG A 64 -2.65 -20.04 4.11
N ARG A 65 -3.82 -20.64 3.82
CA ARG A 65 -4.58 -21.51 4.73
C ARG A 65 -4.18 -22.95 4.53
#